data_AF-A0A7C3W021-F1
#
_entry.id   AF-A0A7C3W021-F1
#
_cell.length_a   1.000
_cell.length_b   1.000
_cell.length_c   1.000
_cell.angle_alpha   90.00
_cell.angle_beta   90.00
_cell.angle_gamma   90.00
#
_symmetry.space_group_name_H-M   'P 1'
#
loop_
_entity.id
_entity.type
_entity.pdbx_description
1 polymer ?
#
loop_
_entity_poly.entity_id
_entity_poly.type
_entity_poly.pdbx_seq_one_letter_code
_entity_poly.pdbx_strand_id
1 'polypeptide(L)' 'MGFSISPEEASQIASRFFGKGATFRKGKIGEWRNHFDEETKEVFKQLAGTHLIDLEYERDLNW' A
#
# COMPACT_ATOMS: atom_id res chain seq x y z
N MET A 1 10.65 7.25 21.69
CA MET A 1 10.25 8.66 21.49
C MET A 1 8.81 8.67 21.04
N GLY A 2 7.87 9.11 21.88
CA GLY A 2 6.47 9.27 21.52
C GLY A 2 6.13 10.75 21.56
N PHE A 3 5.83 11.34 20.40
CA PHE A 3 5.30 12.70 20.35
C PHE A 3 3.81 12.63 20.68
N SER A 4 3.38 13.35 21.71
CA SER A 4 1.96 13.51 22.06
C SER A 4 1.34 14.51 21.09
N ILE A 5 1.02 14.06 19.89
CA ILE A 5 0.36 14.88 18.86
C ILE A 5 -1.13 14.98 19.20
N SER A 6 -1.66 16.20 19.28
CA SER A 6 -3.10 16.42 19.44
C SER A 6 -3.84 15.97 18.16
N PRO A 7 -5.10 15.46 18.26
CA PRO A 7 -5.89 15.08 17.09
C PRO A 7 -6.00 16.20 16.04
N GLU A 8 -5.97 17.46 16.49
CA GLU A 8 -6.02 18.63 15.63
C GLU A 8 -4.72 18.83 14.83
N GLU A 9 -3.56 18.63 15.46
CA GLU A 9 -2.25 18.71 14.81
C GLU A 9 -2.05 17.56 13.81
N ALA A 10 -2.49 16.35 14.17
CA ALA A 10 -2.45 15.20 13.28
C ALA A 10 -3.27 15.45 12.00
N SER A 11 -4.45 16.08 12.13
CA SER A 11 -5.30 16.46 11.00
C SER A 11 -4.63 17.52 10.11
N GLN A 12 -4.00 18.54 10.69
CA GLN A 12 -3.28 19.56 9.94
C GLN A 12 -2.08 18.98 9.17
N ILE A 13 -1.30 18.08 9.79
CA ILE A 13 -0.19 17.39 9.13
C ILE A 13 -0.71 16.52 7.97
N ALA A 14 -1.75 15.71 8.20
CA ALA A 14 -2.34 14.86 7.17
C ALA A 14 -2.79 15.67 5.95
N SER A 15 -3.47 16.80 6.17
CA SER A 15 -3.94 17.68 5.09
C SER A 15 -2.84 18.30 4.22
N ARG A 16 -1.61 18.43 4.74
CA ARG A 16 -0.44 18.93 4.00
C ARG A 16 0.24 17.85 3.16
N PHE A 17 0.14 16.58 3.55
CA PHE A 17 0.83 15.46 2.88
C PHE A 17 -0.07 14.69 1.89
N PHE A 18 -1.35 14.52 2.17
CA PHE A 18 -2.26 13.78 1.29
C PHE A 18 -2.71 14.65 0.10
N GLY A 19 -2.37 14.22 -1.13
CA GLY A 19 -2.99 14.72 -2.37
C GLY A 19 -2.23 15.78 -3.18
N LYS A 20 -1.03 16.21 -2.77
CA LYS A 20 -0.27 17.27 -3.49
C LYS A 20 1.10 16.87 -4.06
N GLY A 21 1.62 15.68 -3.75
CA GLY A 21 2.92 15.24 -4.28
C GLY A 21 2.79 14.62 -5.67
N ALA A 22 3.50 15.17 -6.66
CA ALA A 22 3.59 14.59 -8.02
C ALA A 22 4.19 13.15 -8.05
N THR A 23 4.77 12.70 -6.93
CA THR A 23 5.31 11.35 -6.73
C THR A 23 4.27 10.32 -6.26
N PHE A 24 3.08 10.76 -5.83
CA PHE A 24 1.99 9.86 -5.46
C PHE A 24 1.15 9.52 -6.69
N ARG A 25 1.48 8.42 -7.37
CA ARG A 25 0.82 8.02 -8.61
C ARG A 25 -0.69 7.77 -8.46
N LYS A 26 -1.12 7.10 -7.38
CA LYS A 26 -2.55 6.96 -6.94
C LYS A 26 -2.75 6.54 -5.48
N GLY A 27 -1.72 6.05 -4.77
CA GLY A 27 -1.80 5.69 -3.35
C GLY A 27 -2.85 4.62 -3.01
N LYS A 28 -3.30 3.81 -3.97
CA LYS A 28 -4.27 2.72 -3.74
C LYS A 28 -3.53 1.41 -3.57
N ILE A 29 -3.69 0.80 -2.40
CA ILE A 29 -3.23 -0.56 -2.12
C ILE A 29 -3.90 -1.51 -3.13
N GLY A 30 -3.11 -2.38 -3.76
CA GLY A 30 -3.64 -3.39 -4.70
C GLY A 30 -3.86 -2.94 -6.15
N GLU A 31 -3.53 -1.71 -6.55
CA GLU A 31 -3.61 -1.26 -7.97
C GLU A 31 -2.71 -2.07 -8.90
N TRP A 32 -1.64 -2.68 -8.38
CA TRP A 32 -0.73 -3.52 -9.15
C TRP A 32 -1.43 -4.74 -9.78
N ARG A 33 -2.52 -5.24 -9.17
CA ARG A 33 -3.35 -6.33 -9.71
C ARG A 33 -4.00 -5.98 -11.05
N ASN A 34 -4.29 -4.71 -11.28
CA ASN A 34 -4.85 -4.21 -12.54
C ASN A 34 -3.80 -4.02 -13.64
N HIS A 35 -2.50 -4.07 -13.27
CA HIS A 35 -1.39 -3.86 -14.18
C HIS A 35 -0.63 -5.15 -14.52
N PHE A 36 -0.82 -6.22 -13.73
CA PHE A 36 -0.19 -7.50 -13.98
C PHE A 36 -1.02 -8.33 -14.96
N ASP A 37 -0.37 -8.76 -16.03
CA ASP A 37 -0.78 -9.90 -16.85
C ASP A 37 -0.69 -11.22 -16.07
N GLU A 38 -1.37 -12.26 -16.57
CA GLU A 38 -1.49 -13.54 -15.88
C GLU A 38 -0.14 -14.23 -15.62
N GLU A 39 0.81 -14.14 -16.56
CA GLU A 39 2.16 -14.68 -16.38
C GLU A 39 2.88 -13.98 -15.22
N THR A 40 2.83 -12.65 -15.20
CA THR A 40 3.40 -11.85 -14.11
C THR A 40 2.75 -12.18 -12.77
N LYS A 41 1.43 -12.40 -12.73
CA LYS A 41 0.73 -12.80 -11.49
C LYS A 41 1.24 -14.15 -10.98
N GLU A 42 1.40 -15.15 -11.83
CA GLU A 42 1.89 -16.48 -11.40
C GLU A 42 3.29 -16.40 -10.82
N VAL A 43 4.22 -15.74 -11.52
CA VAL A 43 5.60 -15.56 -11.05
C VAL A 43 5.62 -14.79 -9.72
N PHE A 44 4.78 -13.77 -9.59
CA PHE A 44 4.73 -12.96 -8.37
C PHE A 44 4.11 -13.71 -7.19
N LYS A 45 3.09 -14.56 -7.44
CA LYS A 45 2.54 -15.47 -6.41
C LYS A 45 3.61 -16.42 -5.89
N GLN A 46 4.47 -16.95 -6.75
CA GLN A 46 5.56 -17.84 -6.35
C GLN A 46 6.67 -17.13 -5.56
N LEU A 47 7.07 -15.93 -5.96
CA LEU A 47 8.21 -15.22 -5.35
C LEU A 47 7.82 -14.42 -4.09
N ALA A 48 6.68 -13.75 -4.12
CA ALA A 48 6.30 -12.74 -3.14
C ALA A 48 4.94 -12.99 -2.48
N GLY A 49 4.15 -13.96 -2.96
CA GLY A 49 2.81 -14.24 -2.44
C GLY A 49 2.79 -14.53 -0.94
N THR A 50 3.71 -15.35 -0.44
CA THR A 50 3.84 -15.65 1.00
C THR A 50 4.22 -14.40 1.79
N HIS A 51 5.17 -13.59 1.29
CA HIS A 51 5.60 -12.37 1.95
C HIS A 51 4.46 -11.35 2.09
N LEU A 52 3.55 -11.27 1.11
CA LEU A 52 2.38 -10.39 1.20
C LEU A 52 1.41 -10.82 2.31
N ILE A 53 1.30 -12.13 2.55
CA ILE A 53 0.46 -12.68 3.61
C ILE A 53 1.12 -12.45 4.97
N ASP A 54 2.42 -12.72 5.08
CA ASP A 54 3.19 -12.54 6.33
C ASP A 54 3.22 -11.07 6.78
N LEU A 55 3.22 -10.14 5.82
CA LEU A 55 3.18 -8.70 6.07
C LEU A 55 1.76 -8.14 6.19
N GLU A 56 0.73 -9.00 6.18
CA GLU A 56 -0.68 -8.65 6.30
C GLU A 56 -1.20 -7.69 5.20
N TYR A 57 -0.52 -7.61 4.06
CA TYR A 57 -0.98 -6.86 2.88
C TYR A 57 -2.07 -7.62 2.11
N GLU A 58 -2.04 -8.96 2.14
CA GLU A 58 -3.06 -9.83 1.52
C GLU A 58 -3.41 -10.99 2.47
N ARG A 59 -4.60 -11.59 2.29
CA ARG A 59 -5.08 -12.68 3.16
C ARG A 59 -4.77 -14.07 2.62
N ASP A 60 -4.70 -14.20 1.31
CA ASP A 60 -4.49 -15.47 0.61
C ASP A 60 -4.00 -15.20 -0.82
N LEU A 61 -3.68 -16.26 -1.57
CA LEU A 61 -3.14 -16.17 -2.94
C LEU A 61 -4.22 -16.01 -4.03
N ASN A 62 -5.51 -15.87 -3.70
CA ASN A 62 -6.59 -15.66 -4.66
C ASN A 62 -6.84 -14.18 -5.01
N TRP A 63 -5.77 -13.39 -5.00
CA TRP A 63 -5.77 -12.02 -5.51
C TRP A 63 -5.51 -11.94 -7.02
#